data_AF-A0A4S1WAQ1-F1
#
_entry.id   AF-A0A4S1WAQ1-F1
#
_cell.length_a   1.000
_cell.length_b   1.000
_cell.length_c   1.000
_cell.angle_alpha   90.00
_cell.angle_beta   90.00
_cell.angle_gamma   90.00
#
_symmetry.space_group_name_H-M   'P 1'
#
loop_
_entity.id
_entity.type
_entity.pdbx_description
1 polymer ?
#
loop_
_entity_poly.entity_id
_entity_poly.type
_entity_poly.pdbx_seq_one_letter_code
_entity_poly.pdbx_strand_id
1 'polypeptide(L)' 'MHAGRIVAAVLLPPLGVYLARGAGRDFLIACGLTLLCFLPGVAFALWTVLQRESPPAAAPA' A
#
# COMPACT_ATOMS: atom_id res chain seq x y z
N MET A 1 -23.89 -8.58 -13.52
CA MET A 1 -23.80 -7.54 -12.47
C MET A 1 -22.68 -7.87 -11.47
N HIS A 2 -21.39 -7.80 -11.85
CA HIS A 2 -20.28 -8.17 -10.92
C HIS A 2 -19.05 -7.25 -10.95
N ALA A 3 -19.03 -6.18 -11.75
CA ALA A 3 -17.87 -5.30 -11.88
C ALA A 3 -17.51 -4.57 -10.58
N GLY A 4 -18.50 -4.12 -9.79
CA GLY A 4 -18.26 -3.40 -8.54
C GLY A 4 -17.56 -4.23 -7.45
N ARG A 5 -17.78 -5.56 -7.42
CA ARG A 5 -17.09 -6.47 -6.47
C ARG A 5 -15.60 -6.62 -6.81
N ILE A 6 -15.26 -6.55 -8.10
CA ILE A 6 -13.88 -6.66 -8.59
C ILE A 6 -13.13 -5.36 -8.27
N VAL A 7 -13.75 -4.19 -8.48
CA VAL A 7 -13.13 -2.90 -8.15
C VAL A 7 -12.88 -2.75 -6.65
N ALA A 8 -13.85 -3.14 -5.81
CA ALA A 8 -13.67 -3.15 -4.36
C ALA A 8 -12.60 -4.17 -3.89
N ALA A 9 -12.50 -5.32 -4.55
CA ALA A 9 -11.47 -6.33 -4.26
C ALA A 9 -10.06 -5.91 -4.74
N VAL A 10 -9.95 -5.07 -5.76
CA VAL A 10 -8.64 -4.56 -6.23
C VAL A 10 -8.17 -3.36 -5.40
N LEU A 11 -9.09 -2.49 -4.96
CA LEU A 11 -8.76 -1.34 -4.12
C LEU A 11 -8.51 -1.72 -2.66
N LEU A 12 -9.19 -2.76 -2.17
CA LEU A 12 -8.98 -3.34 -0.83
C LEU A 12 -8.92 -4.88 -0.94
N PRO A 13 -7.77 -5.44 -1.41
CA PRO A 13 -7.53 -6.88 -1.53
C PRO A 13 -8.00 -7.71 -0.32
N PRO A 14 -7.69 -7.30 0.94
CA PRO A 14 -8.15 -8.06 2.10
C PRO A 14 -9.67 -8.07 2.26
N LEU A 15 -10.38 -7.00 1.87
CA LEU A 15 -11.84 -6.94 1.98
C LEU A 15 -12.53 -7.86 0.97
N GLY A 16 -12.01 -7.94 -0.26
CA GLY A 16 -12.51 -8.86 -1.28
C GLY A 16 -12.37 -10.33 -0.85
N VAL A 17 -11.22 -10.68 -0.27
CA VAL A 17 -10.97 -12.04 0.26
C VAL A 17 -11.81 -12.32 1.50
N TYR A 18 -11.97 -11.34 2.39
CA TYR A 18 -12.84 -11.47 3.57
C TYR A 18 -14.30 -11.74 3.18
N LEU A 19 -14.84 -11.02 2.19
CA LEU A 19 -16.22 -11.21 1.73
C LEU A 19 -16.41 -12.51 0.92
N ALA A 20 -15.35 -13.05 0.31
CA ALA A 20 -15.41 -14.28 -0.49
C ALA A 20 -15.11 -15.55 0.30
N ARG A 21 -14.20 -15.49 1.28
CA ARG A 21 -13.69 -16.65 2.05
C ARG A 21 -13.79 -16.50 3.57
N GLY A 22 -14.22 -15.35 4.09
CA GLY A 22 -14.31 -15.08 5.53
C GLY A 22 -12.97 -14.68 6.17
N ALA A 23 -12.94 -14.58 7.51
CA ALA A 23 -11.73 -14.37 8.32
C ALA A 23 -10.88 -15.65 8.44
N GLY A 24 -10.50 -16.23 7.29
CA GLY A 24 -9.67 -17.42 7.21
C GLY A 24 -8.18 -17.12 7.05
N ARG A 25 -7.40 -18.18 6.84
CA ARG A 25 -5.97 -18.10 6.50
C ARG A 25 -5.75 -17.30 5.20
N ASP A 26 -6.65 -17.43 4.23
CA ASP A 26 -6.60 -16.66 2.98
C ASP A 26 -6.65 -15.15 3.21
N PHE A 27 -7.46 -14.67 4.17
CA PHE A 27 -7.53 -13.26 4.53
C PHE A 27 -6.22 -12.76 5.14
N LEU A 28 -5.61 -13.55 6.04
CA LEU A 28 -4.32 -13.21 6.65
C LEU A 28 -3.19 -13.21 5.62
N ILE A 29 -3.20 -14.14 4.67
CA ILE A 29 -2.23 -14.18 3.56
C ILE A 29 -2.40 -12.94 2.68
N ALA A 30 -3.63 -12.58 2.30
CA ALA A 30 -3.91 -11.39 1.50
C ALA A 30 -3.50 -10.09 2.23
N CYS A 31 -3.78 -9.99 3.53
CA CYS A 31 -3.33 -8.88 4.38
C CYS A 31 -1.80 -8.80 4.44
N GLY A 32 -1.14 -9.92 4.68
CA GLY A 32 0.32 -10.00 4.74
C GLY A 32 0.98 -9.61 3.42
N LEU A 33 0.48 -10.11 2.29
CA LEU A 33 1.00 -9.77 0.96
C LEU A 33 0.83 -8.27 0.64
N THR A 34 -0.33 -7.71 1.00
CA THR A 34 -0.61 -6.28 0.83
C THR A 34 0.36 -5.45 1.66
N LEU A 35 0.57 -5.81 2.94
CA LEU A 35 1.47 -5.11 3.84
C LEU A 35 2.94 -5.23 3.41
N LEU A 36 3.36 -6.41 2.93
CA LEU A 36 4.73 -6.70 2.49
C LEU A 36 5.15 -5.84 1.28
N CYS A 37 4.25 -5.59 0.32
CA CYS A 37 4.54 -4.71 -0.81
C CYS A 37 4.26 -3.22 -0.52
N PHE A 38 3.36 -2.92 0.42
CA PHE A 38 2.99 -1.55 0.77
C PHE A 38 4.07 -0.84 1.61
N LEU A 39 4.60 -1.51 2.65
CA LEU A 39 5.67 -0.95 3.49
C LEU A 39 6.90 -0.45 2.70
N PRO A 40 7.49 -1.24 1.78
CA PRO A 40 8.66 -0.77 1.01
C PRO A 40 8.30 0.38 0.07
N GLY A 41 7.08 0.39 -0.50
CA GLY A 41 6.61 1.50 -1.33
C GLY A 41 6.48 2.81 -0.55
N VAL A 42 5.87 2.75 0.64
CA VAL A 42 5.75 3.91 1.55
C VAL A 42 7.11 4.37 2.05
N ALA A 43 8.00 3.45 2.46
CA ALA A 43 9.34 3.79 2.89
C ALA A 43 10.16 4.47 1.77
N PHE A 44 10.06 3.97 0.54
CA PHE A 44 10.73 4.56 -0.63
C PHE A 44 10.17 5.95 -0.98
N ALA A 45 8.84 6.13 -0.90
CA ALA A 45 8.21 7.42 -1.11
C ALA A 45 8.64 8.44 -0.04
N LEU A 46 8.62 8.04 1.23
CA LEU A 46 9.09 8.86 2.35
C LEU A 46 10.57 9.23 2.18
N TRP A 47 11.44 8.26 1.91
CA TRP A 47 12.85 8.51 1.65
C TRP A 47 13.05 9.54 0.53
N THR A 48 12.35 9.37 -0.58
CA THR A 48 12.42 10.28 -1.73
C THR A 48 11.94 11.70 -1.39
N VAL A 49 10.87 11.84 -0.61
CA VAL A 49 10.32 13.14 -0.23
C VAL A 49 11.23 13.84 0.79
N LEU A 50 11.64 13.16 1.85
CA LEU A 50 12.51 13.74 2.89
C LEU A 50 13.89 14.14 2.34
N GLN A 51 14.44 13.39 1.39
CA GLN A 51 15.73 13.75 0.76
C GLN A 51 15.69 15.08 -0.01
N ARG A 52 14.50 15.61 -0.37
CA ARG A 52 14.38 16.88 -1.10
C ARG A 52 14.15 18.09 -0.19
N GLU A 53 14.02 17.89 1.12
CA GLU A 53 13.86 18.95 2.12
C GLU A 53 15.18 19.42 2.75
N SER A 54 16.34 19.09 2.15
CA SER A 54 17.57 19.83 2.44
C SER A 54 17.63 21.06 1.52
N PRO A 55 17.24 22.27 1.96
CA PRO A 55 17.40 23.47 1.16
C PRO A 55 18.89 23.64 0.78
N PRO A 56 19.22 23.78 -0.53
CA PRO A 56 20.57 24.18 -0.93
C PRO A 56 20.75 25.66 -0.60
N ALA A 57 21.05 25.98 0.65
CA ALA A 57 21.19 27.36 1.11
C ALA A 57 22.30 27.52 2.16
N ALA A 58 23.51 27.22 1.73
CA ALA A 58 24.67 28.02 2.11
C ALA A 58 25.63 28.06 0.91
N ALA A 59 25.13 28.58 -0.22
CA ALA A 59 25.99 29.07 -1.29
C ALA A 59 26.63 30.39 -0.81
N PRO A 60 27.97 30.49 -0.68
CA PRO A 60 28.62 31.75 -0.37
C PRO A 60 28.58 32.67 -1.60
N ALA A 61 27.93 33.82 -1.46
CA ALA A 61 28.01 34.97 -2.36
C ALA A 61 28.84 36.07 -1.69
#